data_AF-A0A223KN54-F1
#
_entry.id   AF-A0A223KN54-F1
#
_cell.length_a   1.000
_cell.length_b   1.000
_cell.length_c   1.000
_cell.angle_alpha   90.00
_cell.angle_beta   90.00
_cell.angle_gamma   90.00
#
_symmetry.space_group_name_H-M   'P 1'
#
loop_
_entity.id
_entity.type
_entity.pdbx_description
1 polymer ?
#
loop_
_entity_poly.entity_id
_entity_poly.type
_entity_poly.pdbx_seq_one_letter_code
_entity_poly.pdbx_strand_id
1 'polypeptide(L)'
;MDNKEKEYLFPEFDDLTFDATDREKVFRRIKNETSKNKVKKLFKSFSALFITSITGIVAVLIFILFSSSTIFNNNEEIHNVAQIGEHENPRTELLIIRREEHERADLQLLFSYIPSENNLKILSIHRDLYVPIIDETGQERMKGKALDTTIFESKAAEKSFSKFFGMQIDSYHELTEERFVQLLNSLGGISLTTTTETLSGEEVLSQLLARYDSARHTFEHREKQHNELLVAIIEDLINKNITQIFPEIDTSKDLKIDAIEMGELVEFSTVKGIVYYMVDEEGIEKVRTELGVK
;
A
#
# COMPACT_ATOMS: atom_id res chain seq x y z
N MET A 1 40.61 -8.31 16.29
CA MET A 1 40.13 -9.62 16.76
C MET A 1 40.68 -10.68 15.83
N ASP A 2 41.50 -11.56 16.37
CA ASP A 2 42.13 -12.65 15.64
C ASP A 2 41.11 -13.79 15.42
N ASN A 3 41.19 -14.51 14.30
CA ASN A 3 40.17 -15.48 13.86
C ASN A 3 39.99 -16.67 14.82
N LYS A 4 40.87 -16.83 15.81
CA LYS A 4 40.81 -17.92 16.81
C LYS A 4 39.87 -17.66 17.98
N GLU A 5 39.38 -16.44 18.18
CA GLU A 5 38.50 -16.11 19.33
C GLU A 5 37.01 -16.26 19.02
N LYS A 6 36.62 -16.56 17.78
CA LYS A 6 35.20 -16.72 17.38
C LYS A 6 34.65 -18.13 17.55
N GLU A 7 35.49 -19.14 17.74
CA GLU A 7 35.08 -20.56 17.70
C GLU A 7 34.57 -21.13 19.04
N TYR A 8 34.46 -20.34 20.11
CA TYR A 8 34.15 -20.87 21.45
C TYR A 8 33.09 -20.10 22.23
N LEU A 9 32.18 -19.39 21.55
CA LEU A 9 31.18 -18.60 22.30
C LEU A 9 30.08 -19.46 22.93
N PHE A 10 29.80 -20.67 22.43
CA PHE A 10 28.74 -21.51 22.98
C PHE A 10 28.97 -23.03 22.74
N PRO A 11 29.93 -23.69 23.43
CA PRO A 11 30.20 -25.12 23.24
C PRO A 11 28.99 -26.02 23.54
N GLU A 12 28.00 -25.51 24.28
CA GLU A 12 26.73 -26.21 24.56
C GLU A 12 25.78 -26.29 23.35
N PHE A 13 26.05 -25.53 22.28
CA PHE A 13 25.21 -25.48 21.08
C PHE A 13 25.83 -26.17 19.87
N ASP A 14 27.10 -26.57 19.95
CA ASP A 14 27.80 -27.27 18.85
C ASP A 14 27.26 -28.69 18.61
N ASP A 15 26.61 -29.28 19.63
CA ASP A 15 25.98 -30.61 19.57
C ASP A 15 24.44 -30.57 19.32
N LEU A 16 23.85 -29.39 19.11
CA LEU A 16 22.42 -29.27 18.85
C LEU A 16 22.09 -29.52 17.37
N THR A 17 21.80 -30.78 17.03
CA THR A 17 21.24 -31.12 15.73
C THR A 17 19.71 -31.04 15.75
N PHE A 18 19.13 -30.09 15.02
CA PHE A 18 17.68 -30.03 14.83
C PHE A 18 17.21 -31.15 13.91
N ASP A 19 16.56 -32.16 14.47
CA ASP A 19 16.00 -33.26 13.70
C ASP A 19 14.57 -32.96 13.21
N ALA A 20 13.99 -33.92 12.48
CA ALA A 20 12.62 -33.78 11.97
C ALA A 20 11.58 -33.71 13.11
N THR A 21 11.85 -34.35 14.24
CA THR A 21 10.97 -34.41 15.41
C THR A 21 10.96 -33.07 16.16
N ASP A 22 12.10 -32.41 16.28
CA ASP A 22 12.20 -31.06 16.83
C ASP A 22 11.41 -30.04 15.99
N ARG A 23 11.49 -30.16 14.66
CA ARG A 23 10.68 -29.35 13.75
C ARG A 23 9.19 -29.54 14.00
N GLU A 24 8.73 -30.78 14.08
CA GLU A 24 7.31 -31.09 14.34
C GLU A 24 6.86 -30.55 15.71
N LYS A 25 7.72 -30.62 16.73
CA LYS A 25 7.46 -30.08 18.06
C LYS A 25 7.33 -28.55 18.05
N VAL A 26 8.17 -27.85 17.29
CA VAL A 26 8.07 -26.39 17.10
C VAL A 26 6.78 -26.02 16.37
N PHE A 27 6.45 -26.69 15.25
CA PHE A 27 5.21 -26.43 14.52
C PHE A 27 3.95 -26.71 15.36
N ARG A 28 3.98 -27.80 16.14
CA ARG A 28 2.88 -28.13 17.07
C ARG A 28 2.73 -27.08 18.18
N ARG A 29 3.84 -26.52 18.68
CA ARG A 29 3.81 -25.43 19.67
C ARG A 29 3.22 -24.15 19.07
N ILE A 30 3.67 -23.76 17.87
CA ILE A 30 3.14 -22.60 17.13
C ILE A 30 1.63 -22.74 16.92
N LYS A 31 1.15 -23.91 16.45
CA LYS A 31 -0.27 -24.19 16.22
C LYS A 31 -1.10 -24.20 17.51
N ASN A 32 -0.51 -24.66 18.62
CA ASN A 32 -1.19 -24.68 19.93
C ASN A 32 -1.24 -23.30 20.59
N GLU A 33 -0.26 -22.43 20.35
CA GLU A 33 -0.27 -21.05 20.86
C GLU A 33 -1.19 -20.13 20.03
N THR A 34 -1.24 -20.29 18.70
CA THR A 34 -2.20 -19.57 17.84
C THR A 34 -3.65 -19.98 18.08
N SER A 35 -3.92 -21.24 18.47
CA SER A 35 -5.28 -21.71 18.75
C SER A 35 -5.77 -21.39 20.17
N LYS A 36 -4.88 -21.33 21.17
CA LYS A 36 -5.28 -21.02 22.57
C LYS A 36 -5.55 -19.52 22.81
N ASN A 37 -4.97 -18.63 22.00
CA ASN A 37 -5.15 -17.18 22.14
C ASN A 37 -6.31 -16.58 21.32
N LYS A 38 -6.97 -17.34 20.44
CA LYS A 38 -8.07 -16.82 19.59
C LYS A 38 -9.49 -17.02 20.14
N VAL A 39 -9.70 -17.58 21.33
CA VAL A 39 -11.07 -17.95 21.80
C VAL A 39 -11.45 -17.45 23.20
N LYS A 40 -10.65 -16.60 23.86
CA LYS A 40 -11.02 -16.06 25.18
C LYS A 40 -10.65 -14.58 25.36
N LYS A 41 -11.37 -13.71 24.65
CA LYS A 41 -11.80 -12.37 25.10
C LYS A 41 -12.29 -11.62 23.86
N LEU A 42 -13.61 -11.64 23.67
CA LEU A 42 -14.47 -10.64 23.02
C LEU A 42 -15.80 -11.36 22.80
N PHE A 43 -16.92 -10.68 23.06
CA PHE A 43 -18.30 -11.19 22.98
C PHE A 43 -18.82 -11.98 24.20
N LYS A 44 -18.79 -11.33 25.37
CA LYS A 44 -19.77 -11.58 26.46
C LYS A 44 -20.59 -10.31 26.72
N SER A 45 -21.39 -9.87 25.74
CA SER A 45 -22.68 -9.19 25.94
C SER A 45 -23.16 -8.58 24.61
N PHE A 46 -23.79 -9.37 23.75
CA PHE A 46 -24.71 -8.84 22.72
C PHE A 46 -25.68 -9.97 22.33
N SER A 47 -26.40 -10.48 23.32
CA SER A 47 -27.43 -11.52 23.14
C SER A 47 -28.78 -11.01 23.64
N ALA A 48 -29.24 -9.89 23.07
CA ALA A 48 -30.61 -9.44 23.13
C ALA A 48 -30.75 -8.22 22.21
N LEU A 49 -30.94 -8.45 20.90
CA LEU A 49 -31.65 -7.57 19.96
C LEU A 49 -31.56 -8.18 18.55
N PHE A 50 -32.14 -9.36 18.37
CA PHE A 50 -32.44 -9.94 17.06
C PHE A 50 -33.91 -10.34 17.05
N ILE A 51 -34.83 -9.37 16.95
CA ILE A 51 -36.21 -9.64 16.53
C ILE A 51 -36.70 -8.48 15.65
N THR A 52 -36.94 -8.84 14.39
CA THR A 52 -37.90 -8.31 13.41
C THR A 52 -37.75 -6.89 12.92
N SER A 53 -37.37 -6.77 11.64
CA SER A 53 -38.22 -6.17 10.60
C SER A 53 -37.39 -6.04 9.33
N ILE A 54 -38.01 -6.22 8.17
CA ILE A 54 -37.43 -5.93 6.85
C ILE A 54 -36.90 -4.48 6.77
N THR A 55 -37.36 -3.59 7.67
CA THR A 55 -36.78 -2.25 7.87
C THR A 55 -35.35 -2.25 8.40
N GLY A 56 -34.86 -3.30 9.06
CA GLY A 56 -33.47 -3.40 9.52
C GLY A 56 -32.49 -3.62 8.38
N ILE A 57 -32.86 -4.39 7.35
CA ILE A 57 -32.02 -4.56 6.15
C ILE A 57 -31.99 -3.26 5.36
N VAL A 58 -33.13 -2.56 5.25
CA VAL A 58 -33.20 -1.23 4.61
C VAL A 58 -32.43 -0.19 5.43
N ALA A 59 -32.47 -0.23 6.76
CA ALA A 59 -31.70 0.68 7.62
C ALA A 59 -30.20 0.39 7.55
N VAL A 60 -29.76 -0.87 7.41
CA VAL A 60 -28.35 -1.23 7.19
C VAL A 60 -27.91 -0.80 5.79
N LEU A 61 -28.73 -0.97 4.75
CA LEU A 61 -28.44 -0.46 3.40
C LEU A 61 -28.40 1.06 3.36
N ILE A 62 -29.33 1.76 4.02
CA ILE A 62 -29.33 3.22 4.15
C ILE A 62 -28.14 3.68 5.01
N PHE A 63 -27.77 2.94 6.07
CA PHE A 63 -26.59 3.24 6.87
C PHE A 63 -25.31 3.05 6.05
N ILE A 64 -25.19 2.02 5.20
CA ILE A 64 -24.06 1.84 4.26
C ILE A 64 -24.04 2.94 3.18
N LEU A 65 -25.21 3.35 2.68
CA LEU A 65 -25.36 4.44 1.71
C LEU A 65 -25.11 5.84 2.31
N PHE A 66 -25.27 6.04 3.62
CA PHE A 66 -24.98 7.30 4.31
C PHE A 66 -23.60 7.32 5.01
N SER A 67 -23.07 6.17 5.43
CA SER A 67 -21.74 6.05 6.06
C SER A 67 -20.58 5.98 5.07
N SER A 68 -20.88 5.92 3.76
CA SER A 68 -19.89 6.16 2.70
C SER A 68 -19.28 7.58 2.80
N SER A 69 -19.91 8.51 3.53
CA SER A 69 -19.34 9.83 3.83
C SER A 69 -18.38 9.87 5.04
N THR A 70 -18.25 8.77 5.79
CA THR A 70 -17.52 8.75 7.08
C THR A 70 -16.22 7.95 7.09
N ILE A 71 -15.86 7.26 5.99
CA ILE A 71 -14.59 6.50 5.95
C ILE A 71 -13.38 7.45 5.96
N PHE A 72 -13.53 8.69 5.49
CA PHE A 72 -12.46 9.70 5.44
C PHE A 72 -12.65 10.92 6.36
N ASN A 73 -13.72 10.98 7.16
CA ASN A 73 -14.05 12.21 7.86
C ASN A 73 -13.44 12.24 9.27
N ASN A 74 -12.19 12.68 9.36
CA ASN A 74 -11.60 13.26 10.56
C ASN A 74 -10.70 14.44 10.15
N ASN A 75 -11.24 15.65 10.28
CA ASN A 75 -10.53 16.94 10.33
C ASN A 75 -9.52 17.22 9.21
N GLU A 76 -9.99 17.47 7.99
CA GLU A 76 -9.55 18.62 7.19
C GLU A 76 -10.75 19.12 6.38
N GLU A 77 -10.94 20.43 6.32
CA GLU A 77 -11.91 21.06 5.42
C GLU A 77 -11.64 20.56 4.00
N ILE A 78 -12.59 19.85 3.40
CA ILE A 78 -12.59 19.57 1.96
C ILE A 78 -12.85 20.91 1.27
N HIS A 79 -11.79 21.69 1.11
CA HIS A 79 -11.78 22.89 0.31
C HIS A 79 -11.51 22.48 -1.15
N ASN A 80 -12.45 22.89 -2.00
CA ASN A 80 -12.44 22.88 -3.46
C ASN A 80 -12.91 21.57 -4.11
N VAL A 81 -14.23 21.50 -4.30
CA VAL A 81 -14.83 20.98 -5.53
C VAL A 81 -14.23 21.81 -6.68
N ALA A 82 -13.16 21.31 -7.28
CA ALA A 82 -12.72 21.79 -8.57
C ALA A 82 -13.85 21.52 -9.56
N GLN A 83 -14.22 22.56 -10.30
CA GLN A 83 -15.16 22.44 -11.40
C GLN A 83 -14.66 21.35 -12.35
N ILE A 84 -15.58 20.54 -12.86
CA ILE A 84 -15.38 19.68 -14.03
C ILE A 84 -15.10 20.61 -15.21
N GLY A 85 -13.88 21.12 -15.28
CA GLY A 85 -13.31 21.79 -16.42
C GLY A 85 -12.60 20.75 -17.27
N GLU A 86 -12.73 20.89 -18.59
CA GLU A 86 -12.01 20.16 -19.64
C GLU A 86 -10.49 20.29 -19.49
N HIS A 87 -9.90 19.72 -18.44
CA HIS A 87 -8.47 19.60 -18.32
C HIS A 87 -8.05 18.37 -19.12
N GLU A 88 -7.44 18.59 -20.29
CA GLU A 88 -6.79 17.53 -21.07
C GLU A 88 -5.52 16.99 -20.39
N ASN A 89 -5.01 17.70 -19.38
CA ASN A 89 -3.79 17.33 -18.68
C ASN A 89 -4.03 16.15 -17.71
N PRO A 90 -3.03 15.27 -17.53
CA PRO A 90 -3.11 14.25 -16.49
C PRO A 90 -3.27 14.86 -15.11
N ARG A 91 -4.03 14.18 -14.26
CA ARG A 91 -4.19 14.53 -12.84
C ARG A 91 -3.55 13.46 -11.98
N THR A 92 -2.77 13.89 -11.01
CA THR A 92 -1.86 13.02 -10.27
C THR A 92 -2.15 13.08 -8.78
N GLU A 93 -2.20 11.91 -8.15
CA GLU A 93 -2.59 11.80 -6.75
C GLU A 93 -1.66 10.85 -6.00
N LEU A 94 -1.21 11.25 -4.82
CA LEU A 94 -0.36 10.42 -3.97
C LEU A 94 -1.17 9.88 -2.80
N LEU A 95 -1.27 8.55 -2.68
CA LEU A 95 -1.82 7.86 -1.54
C LEU A 95 -0.71 7.23 -0.69
N ILE A 96 -0.69 7.61 0.57
CA ILE A 96 0.22 7.07 1.58
C ILE A 96 -0.56 6.17 2.54
N ILE A 97 -0.09 4.95 2.73
CA ILE A 97 -0.63 4.01 3.72
C ILE A 97 0.46 3.72 4.75
N ARG A 98 0.18 4.07 6.01
CA ARG A 98 1.13 3.96 7.13
C ARG A 98 0.59 3.16 8.31
N ARG A 99 1.48 2.60 9.11
CA ARG A 99 1.11 2.06 10.43
C ARG A 99 0.82 3.19 11.41
N GLU A 100 -0.22 3.01 12.23
CA GLU A 100 -0.63 4.04 13.20
C GLU A 100 0.45 4.33 14.25
N GLU A 101 1.25 3.33 14.60
CA GLU A 101 2.34 3.44 15.58
C GLU A 101 3.66 3.95 14.98
N HIS A 102 3.73 4.19 13.67
CA HIS A 102 4.96 4.54 12.97
C HIS A 102 4.79 5.75 12.05
N GLU A 103 5.78 6.64 12.06
CA GLU A 103 5.84 7.79 11.15
C GLU A 103 6.19 7.39 9.71
N ARG A 104 6.48 6.11 9.46
CA ARG A 104 6.92 5.59 8.16
C ARG A 104 5.76 5.02 7.37
N ALA A 105 5.77 5.30 6.07
CA ALA A 105 4.80 4.78 5.13
C ALA A 105 5.28 3.46 4.52
N ASP A 106 4.53 2.38 4.78
CA ASP A 106 4.86 1.04 4.31
C ASP A 106 4.39 0.80 2.87
N LEU A 107 3.34 1.51 2.42
CA LEU A 107 2.86 1.48 1.04
C LEU A 107 2.58 2.90 0.53
N GLN A 108 3.06 3.19 -0.67
CA GLN A 108 3.03 4.51 -1.29
C GLN A 108 2.63 4.33 -2.75
N LEU A 109 1.49 4.88 -3.14
CA LEU A 109 0.90 4.71 -4.45
C LEU A 109 0.73 6.07 -5.12
N LEU A 110 1.27 6.23 -6.32
CA LEU A 110 1.06 7.40 -7.16
C LEU A 110 0.10 7.02 -8.28
N PHE A 111 -0.99 7.76 -8.38
CA PHE A 111 -2.00 7.59 -9.42
C PHE A 111 -1.85 8.71 -10.45
N SER A 112 -2.13 8.41 -11.72
CA SER A 112 -2.28 9.42 -12.76
C SER A 112 -3.47 9.08 -13.64
N TYR A 113 -4.49 9.93 -13.64
CA TYR A 113 -5.62 9.82 -14.57
C TYR A 113 -5.34 10.67 -15.81
N ILE A 114 -5.36 10.04 -16.99
CA ILE A 114 -5.13 10.65 -18.30
C ILE A 114 -6.49 10.75 -19.01
N PRO A 115 -7.16 11.92 -19.00
CA PRO A 115 -8.54 12.04 -19.47
C PRO A 115 -8.71 11.75 -20.96
N SER A 116 -7.72 12.13 -21.78
CA SER A 116 -7.73 11.93 -23.22
C SER A 116 -7.71 10.45 -23.63
N GLU A 117 -7.17 9.58 -22.77
CA GLU A 117 -7.10 8.14 -22.98
C GLU A 117 -8.15 7.36 -22.18
N ASN A 118 -8.88 8.04 -21.29
CA ASN A 118 -9.69 7.43 -20.23
C ASN A 118 -8.92 6.30 -19.51
N ASN A 119 -7.70 6.62 -19.07
CA ASN A 119 -6.76 5.66 -18.50
C ASN A 119 -6.28 6.10 -17.13
N LEU A 120 -6.39 5.21 -16.14
CA LEU A 120 -5.85 5.38 -14.80
C LEU A 120 -4.56 4.56 -14.68
N LYS A 121 -3.46 5.26 -14.46
CA LYS A 121 -2.14 4.68 -14.21
C LYS A 121 -1.88 4.58 -12.71
N ILE A 122 -1.33 3.45 -12.28
CA ILE A 122 -0.98 3.20 -10.88
C ILE A 122 0.51 2.89 -10.79
N LEU A 123 1.24 3.64 -9.99
CA LEU A 123 2.64 3.39 -9.68
C LEU A 123 2.80 3.09 -8.19
N SER A 124 3.28 1.90 -7.87
CA SER A 124 3.63 1.55 -6.49
C SER A 124 5.10 1.85 -6.21
N ILE A 125 5.34 2.92 -5.46
CA ILE A 125 6.68 3.40 -5.14
C ILE A 125 7.34 2.42 -4.16
N HIS A 126 8.50 1.89 -4.53
CA HIS A 126 9.18 0.90 -3.70
C HIS A 126 9.71 1.53 -2.41
N ARG A 127 9.45 0.93 -1.23
CA ARG A 127 9.84 1.47 0.09
C ARG A 127 11.34 1.81 0.18
N ASP A 128 12.19 1.03 -0.49
CA ASP A 128 13.64 1.15 -0.49
C ASP A 128 14.20 1.97 -1.67
N LEU A 129 13.34 2.63 -2.46
CA LEU A 129 13.74 3.51 -3.56
C LEU A 129 14.55 4.70 -3.01
N TYR A 130 15.67 5.02 -3.66
CA TYR A 130 16.57 6.10 -3.25
C TYR A 130 16.07 7.43 -3.77
N VAL A 131 15.51 8.23 -2.86
CA VAL A 131 14.84 9.49 -3.19
C VAL A 131 15.39 10.66 -2.35
N PRO A 132 15.30 11.90 -2.85
CA PRO A 132 15.49 13.07 -2.02
C PRO A 132 14.39 13.15 -0.96
N ILE A 133 14.76 13.50 0.27
CA ILE A 133 13.81 13.75 1.36
C ILE A 133 13.76 15.26 1.58
N ILE A 134 12.61 15.82 1.25
CA ILE A 134 12.34 17.26 1.26
C ILE A 134 11.57 17.61 2.52
N ASP A 135 11.96 18.69 3.17
CA ASP A 135 11.27 19.18 4.37
C ASP A 135 10.10 20.13 4.05
N GLU A 136 9.47 20.64 5.11
CA GLU A 136 8.37 21.59 5.02
C GLU A 136 8.72 22.87 4.25
N THR A 137 10.00 23.29 4.29
CA THR A 137 10.51 24.49 3.63
C THR A 137 10.82 24.27 2.15
N GLY A 138 10.68 23.04 1.65
CA GLY A 138 11.04 22.67 0.28
C GLY A 138 12.54 22.41 0.09
N GLN A 139 13.31 22.34 1.17
CA GLN A 139 14.75 22.08 1.13
C GLN A 139 15.04 20.58 1.23
N GLU A 140 16.01 20.12 0.43
CA GLU A 140 16.52 18.75 0.55
C GLU A 140 17.37 18.62 1.80
N ARG A 141 16.92 17.79 2.74
CA ARG A 141 17.65 17.51 3.97
C ARG A 141 18.65 16.39 3.80
N MET A 142 18.24 15.36 3.08
CA MET A 142 19.06 14.19 2.81
C MET A 142 18.51 13.42 1.59
N LYS A 143 19.25 12.42 1.16
CA LYS A 143 18.74 11.35 0.30
C LYS A 143 18.64 10.07 1.12
N GLY A 144 17.54 9.37 0.99
CA GLY A 144 17.22 8.20 1.80
C GLY A 144 16.29 7.26 1.07
N LYS A 145 15.67 6.35 1.82
CA LYS A 145 14.69 5.43 1.26
C LYS A 145 13.32 6.10 1.19
N ALA A 146 12.49 5.69 0.23
CA ALA A 146 11.15 6.23 0.06
C ALA A 146 10.27 6.09 1.32
N LEU A 147 10.41 5.03 2.13
CA LEU A 147 9.67 4.90 3.40
C LEU A 147 9.97 6.01 4.42
N ASP A 148 11.11 6.70 4.27
CA ASP A 148 11.57 7.73 5.19
C ASP A 148 11.06 9.13 4.79
N THR A 149 10.34 9.27 3.65
CA THR A 149 9.84 10.57 3.18
C THR A 149 8.78 11.19 4.08
N THR A 150 8.14 10.38 4.94
CA THR A 150 7.10 10.82 5.88
C THR A 150 7.62 11.12 7.28
N ILE A 151 8.93 10.99 7.54
CA ILE A 151 9.52 11.16 8.90
C ILE A 151 9.35 12.59 9.43
N PHE A 152 9.45 13.61 8.58
CA PHE A 152 9.36 15.00 9.03
C PHE A 152 7.91 15.46 9.15
N GLU A 153 7.10 15.14 8.13
CA GLU A 153 5.67 15.44 8.06
C GLU A 153 5.04 14.60 6.94
N SER A 154 3.73 14.39 6.99
CA SER A 154 3.00 13.67 5.94
C SER A 154 3.19 14.29 4.54
N LYS A 155 3.12 15.62 4.43
CA LYS A 155 3.28 16.35 3.15
C LYS A 155 4.72 16.39 2.62
N ALA A 156 5.71 15.95 3.39
CA ALA A 156 7.09 15.83 2.92
C ALA A 156 7.21 14.76 1.83
N ALA A 157 6.38 13.72 1.85
CA ALA A 157 6.31 12.71 0.81
C ALA A 157 5.90 13.29 -0.54
N GLU A 158 4.86 14.14 -0.56
CA GLU A 158 4.40 14.85 -1.76
C GLU A 158 5.53 15.66 -2.39
N LYS A 159 6.22 16.49 -1.60
CA LYS A 159 7.35 17.31 -2.08
C LYS A 159 8.53 16.47 -2.56
N SER A 160 8.81 15.37 -1.85
CA SER A 160 9.89 14.44 -2.18
C SER A 160 9.65 13.76 -3.52
N PHE A 161 8.44 13.23 -3.76
CA PHE A 161 8.09 12.58 -5.02
C PHE A 161 7.87 13.57 -6.15
N SER A 162 7.31 14.76 -5.88
CA SER A 162 7.21 15.84 -6.86
C SER A 162 8.60 16.22 -7.39
N LYS A 163 9.59 16.37 -6.50
CA LYS A 163 10.97 16.64 -6.89
C LYS A 163 11.62 15.45 -7.60
N PHE A 164 11.41 14.23 -7.10
CA PHE A 164 12.02 13.02 -7.65
C PHE A 164 11.57 12.71 -9.08
N PHE A 165 10.27 12.80 -9.34
CA PHE A 165 9.68 12.57 -10.66
C PHE A 165 9.61 13.84 -11.52
N GLY A 166 10.02 15.01 -11.02
CA GLY A 166 9.95 16.26 -11.76
C GLY A 166 8.53 16.61 -12.24
N MET A 167 7.53 16.39 -11.37
CA MET A 167 6.12 16.61 -11.66
C MET A 167 5.40 17.26 -10.47
N GLN A 168 4.30 17.95 -10.74
CA GLN A 168 3.38 18.37 -9.69
C GLN A 168 2.51 17.18 -9.28
N ILE A 169 2.23 17.05 -7.98
CA ILE A 169 1.21 16.15 -7.45
C ILE A 169 -0.01 17.00 -7.11
N ASP A 170 -1.17 16.69 -7.67
CA ASP A 170 -2.37 17.52 -7.56
C ASP A 170 -3.14 17.27 -6.26
N SER A 171 -3.12 16.01 -5.78
CA SER A 171 -3.75 15.64 -4.52
C SER A 171 -2.87 14.72 -3.67
N TYR A 172 -3.02 14.82 -2.35
CA TYR A 172 -2.34 14.00 -1.37
C TYR A 172 -3.36 13.40 -0.39
N HIS A 173 -3.30 12.08 -0.21
CA HIS A 173 -4.16 11.34 0.69
C HIS A 173 -3.34 10.44 1.59
N GLU A 174 -3.81 10.27 2.82
CA GLU A 174 -3.17 9.39 3.80
C GLU A 174 -4.20 8.50 4.49
N LEU A 175 -3.84 7.24 4.67
CA LEU A 175 -4.61 6.23 5.37
C LEU A 175 -3.73 5.49 6.37
N THR A 176 -4.33 5.04 7.48
CA THR A 176 -3.70 4.01 8.29
C THR A 176 -3.91 2.64 7.65
N GLU A 177 -3.01 1.69 7.91
CA GLU A 177 -3.19 0.29 7.52
C GLU A 177 -4.53 -0.28 8.01
N GLU A 178 -4.94 0.06 9.24
CA GLU A 178 -6.24 -0.38 9.77
C GLU A 178 -7.40 0.15 8.92
N ARG A 179 -7.38 1.44 8.55
CA ARG A 179 -8.41 2.03 7.70
C ARG A 179 -8.42 1.42 6.31
N PHE A 180 -7.25 1.14 5.76
CA PHE A 180 -7.12 0.46 4.47
C PHE A 180 -7.72 -0.95 4.54
N VAL A 181 -7.42 -1.73 5.58
CA VAL A 181 -8.01 -3.06 5.80
C VAL A 181 -9.54 -2.97 5.96
N GLN A 182 -10.04 -2.01 6.74
CA GLN A 182 -11.48 -1.79 6.90
C GLN A 182 -12.16 -1.45 5.57
N LEU A 183 -11.53 -0.59 4.75
CA LEU A 183 -12.00 -0.28 3.40
C LEU A 183 -12.12 -1.55 2.56
N LEU A 184 -11.05 -2.34 2.46
CA LEU A 184 -11.05 -3.59 1.67
C LEU A 184 -12.09 -4.60 2.18
N ASN A 185 -12.22 -4.76 3.50
CA ASN A 185 -13.23 -5.62 4.09
C ASN A 185 -14.66 -5.13 3.81
N SER A 186 -14.89 -3.82 3.71
CA SER A 186 -16.18 -3.25 3.30
C SER A 186 -16.55 -3.55 1.85
N LEU A 187 -15.56 -3.83 0.99
CA LEU A 187 -15.78 -4.32 -0.37
C LEU A 187 -16.24 -5.78 -0.39
N GLY A 188 -16.14 -6.51 0.73
CA GLY A 188 -16.32 -7.95 0.80
C GLY A 188 -15.03 -8.73 0.54
N GLY A 189 -13.87 -8.08 0.65
CA GLY A 189 -12.58 -8.61 0.22
C GLY A 189 -12.28 -8.31 -1.25
N ILE A 190 -11.15 -8.82 -1.75
CA ILE A 190 -10.70 -8.64 -3.14
C ILE A 190 -10.58 -9.99 -3.82
N SER A 191 -11.23 -10.13 -4.98
CA SER A 191 -11.12 -11.32 -5.82
C SER A 191 -10.11 -11.11 -6.93
N LEU A 192 -9.09 -11.97 -6.98
CA LEU A 192 -8.12 -11.95 -8.08
C LEU A 192 -8.71 -12.65 -9.30
N THR A 193 -8.49 -12.11 -10.50
CA THR A 193 -8.95 -12.75 -11.75
C THR A 193 -8.32 -14.11 -12.00
N THR A 194 -7.16 -14.37 -11.39
CA THR A 194 -6.37 -15.60 -11.55
C THR A 194 -6.77 -16.71 -10.57
N THR A 195 -7.53 -16.41 -9.52
CA THR A 195 -7.91 -17.38 -8.48
C THR A 195 -9.41 -17.29 -8.17
N THR A 196 -10.01 -18.38 -7.67
CA THR A 196 -11.39 -18.34 -7.16
C THR A 196 -11.48 -17.84 -5.73
N GLU A 197 -10.36 -17.39 -5.16
CA GLU A 197 -10.25 -17.01 -3.76
C GLU A 197 -10.50 -15.52 -3.59
N THR A 198 -11.34 -15.17 -2.63
CA THR A 198 -11.52 -13.79 -2.18
C THR A 198 -10.63 -13.55 -0.98
N LEU A 199 -9.70 -12.61 -1.09
CA LEU A 199 -8.76 -12.24 -0.04
C LEU A 199 -9.40 -11.23 0.91
N SER A 200 -9.24 -11.45 2.21
CA SER A 200 -9.58 -10.45 3.24
C SER A 200 -8.65 -9.23 3.14
N GLY A 201 -9.06 -8.09 3.72
CA GLY A 201 -8.26 -6.86 3.72
C GLY A 201 -6.88 -7.06 4.34
N GLU A 202 -6.79 -7.87 5.40
CA GLU A 202 -5.53 -8.23 6.04
C GLU A 202 -4.62 -9.07 5.12
N GLU A 203 -5.19 -10.02 4.38
CA GLU A 203 -4.44 -10.84 3.42
C GLU A 203 -3.94 -10.00 2.24
N VAL A 204 -4.78 -9.09 1.73
CA VAL A 204 -4.41 -8.15 0.67
C VAL A 204 -3.25 -7.26 1.13
N LEU A 205 -3.37 -6.61 2.29
CA LEU A 205 -2.31 -5.76 2.81
C LEU A 205 -1.01 -6.56 3.00
N SER A 206 -1.09 -7.75 3.58
CA SER A 206 0.07 -8.64 3.75
C SER A 206 0.74 -8.96 2.42
N GLN A 207 -0.02 -9.27 1.37
CA GLN A 207 0.52 -9.55 0.03
C GLN A 207 1.14 -8.31 -0.63
N LEU A 208 0.52 -7.14 -0.50
CA LEU A 208 1.07 -5.89 -1.01
C LEU A 208 2.43 -5.57 -0.35
N LEU A 209 2.53 -5.78 0.96
CA LEU A 209 3.77 -5.56 1.72
C LEU A 209 4.83 -6.64 1.47
N ALA A 210 4.42 -7.87 1.12
CA ALA A 210 5.34 -8.97 0.85
C ALA A 210 6.26 -8.71 -0.36
N ARG A 211 5.92 -7.77 -1.26
CA ARG A 211 6.83 -7.31 -2.33
C ARG A 211 8.18 -6.88 -1.77
N TYR A 212 8.18 -6.25 -0.60
CA TYR A 212 9.35 -5.59 -0.03
C TYR A 212 10.36 -6.52 0.65
N ASP A 213 9.97 -7.76 0.91
CA ASP A 213 10.84 -8.78 1.51
C ASP A 213 11.42 -9.73 0.44
N SER A 214 11.22 -9.42 -0.83
CA SER A 214 11.74 -10.23 -1.93
C SER A 214 13.26 -10.15 -2.04
N ALA A 215 13.88 -11.31 -2.25
CA ALA A 215 15.28 -11.35 -2.65
C ALA A 215 15.42 -10.72 -4.05
N ARG A 216 16.56 -10.06 -4.29
CA ARG A 216 16.90 -9.32 -5.53
C ARG A 216 16.44 -9.96 -6.85
N HIS A 217 16.49 -11.28 -6.96
CA HIS A 217 16.17 -12.04 -8.19
C HIS A 217 14.69 -12.40 -8.35
N THR A 218 13.83 -12.00 -7.41
CA THR A 218 12.37 -12.24 -7.45
C THR A 218 11.56 -10.95 -7.49
N PHE A 219 12.24 -9.80 -7.56
CA PHE A 219 11.61 -8.50 -7.50
C PHE A 219 10.56 -8.30 -8.60
N GLU A 220 10.95 -8.47 -9.87
CA GLU A 220 10.06 -8.32 -11.03
C GLU A 220 8.84 -9.23 -10.94
N HIS A 221 9.03 -10.51 -10.59
CA HIS A 221 7.93 -11.46 -10.46
C HIS A 221 6.94 -11.05 -9.36
N ARG A 222 7.45 -10.59 -8.21
CA ARG A 222 6.61 -10.10 -7.11
C ARG A 222 5.96 -8.77 -7.42
N GLU A 223 6.61 -7.91 -8.18
CA GLU A 223 6.02 -6.65 -8.64
C GLU A 223 4.83 -6.92 -9.54
N LYS A 224 4.93 -7.87 -10.46
CA LYS A 224 3.77 -8.23 -11.30
C LYS A 224 2.58 -8.70 -10.47
N GLN A 225 2.78 -9.59 -9.49
CA GLN A 225 1.71 -10.04 -8.59
C GLN A 225 1.13 -8.90 -7.75
N HIS A 226 2.01 -8.01 -7.27
CA HIS A 226 1.62 -6.81 -6.55
C HIS A 226 0.75 -5.88 -7.42
N ASN A 227 1.15 -5.67 -8.66
CA ASN A 227 0.45 -4.83 -9.63
C ASN A 227 -0.90 -5.43 -10.04
N GLU A 228 -0.99 -6.75 -10.26
CA GLU A 228 -2.25 -7.46 -10.50
C GLU A 228 -3.23 -7.25 -9.34
N LEU A 229 -2.74 -7.34 -8.10
CA LEU A 229 -3.56 -7.11 -6.91
C LEU A 229 -3.99 -5.64 -6.77
N LEU A 230 -3.12 -4.68 -7.08
CA LEU A 230 -3.49 -3.25 -7.08
C LEU A 230 -4.58 -2.94 -8.11
N VAL A 231 -4.45 -3.46 -9.33
CA VAL A 231 -5.47 -3.27 -10.38
C VAL A 231 -6.81 -3.84 -9.91
N ALA A 232 -6.84 -5.06 -9.36
CA ALA A 232 -8.06 -5.67 -8.84
C ALA A 232 -8.72 -4.83 -7.72
N ILE A 233 -7.93 -4.24 -6.82
CA ILE A 233 -8.44 -3.34 -5.77
C ILE A 233 -9.14 -2.12 -6.40
N ILE A 234 -8.50 -1.48 -7.38
CA ILE A 234 -9.03 -0.28 -8.01
C ILE A 234 -10.28 -0.59 -8.84
N GLU A 235 -10.29 -1.71 -9.57
CA GLU A 235 -11.48 -2.21 -10.28
C GLU A 235 -12.67 -2.39 -9.32
N ASP A 236 -12.46 -3.05 -8.17
CA ASP A 236 -13.53 -3.26 -7.19
C ASP A 236 -14.02 -1.95 -6.56
N LEU A 237 -13.12 -0.99 -6.29
CA LEU A 237 -13.50 0.34 -5.79
C LEU A 237 -14.38 1.09 -6.80
N ILE A 238 -14.01 1.08 -8.08
CA ILE A 238 -14.79 1.71 -9.15
C ILE A 238 -16.13 1.02 -9.34
N ASN A 239 -16.15 -0.32 -9.42
CA ASN A 239 -17.38 -1.11 -9.59
C ASN A 239 -18.39 -0.89 -8.47
N LYS A 240 -17.91 -0.60 -7.24
CA LYS A 240 -18.74 -0.29 -6.07
C LYS A 240 -19.04 1.20 -5.93
N ASN A 241 -18.64 2.04 -6.88
CA ASN A 241 -18.77 3.50 -6.88
C ASN A 241 -18.13 4.17 -5.65
N ILE A 242 -17.03 3.62 -5.16
CA ILE A 242 -16.22 4.22 -4.08
C ILE A 242 -15.13 5.06 -4.76
N THR A 243 -15.55 6.06 -5.53
CA THR A 243 -14.67 6.95 -6.30
C THR A 243 -14.29 8.21 -5.53
N GLN A 244 -14.47 8.23 -4.20
CA GLN A 244 -14.08 9.40 -3.38
C GLN A 244 -12.59 9.69 -3.43
N ILE A 245 -11.77 8.67 -3.74
CA ILE A 245 -10.34 8.84 -3.98
C ILE A 245 -10.12 9.59 -5.30
N PHE A 246 -10.94 9.31 -6.32
CA PHE A 246 -10.82 9.89 -7.66
C PHE A 246 -12.13 10.57 -8.11
N PRO A 247 -12.49 11.72 -7.53
CA PRO A 247 -13.80 12.35 -7.76
C PRO A 247 -14.05 12.76 -9.23
N GLU A 248 -13.01 12.75 -10.06
CA GLU A 248 -13.02 13.29 -11.42
C GLU A 248 -12.80 12.22 -12.51
N ILE A 249 -12.74 10.94 -12.14
CA ILE A 249 -12.68 9.85 -13.12
C ILE A 249 -14.04 9.72 -13.82
N ASP A 250 -14.01 9.75 -15.16
CA ASP A 250 -15.17 9.46 -16.00
C ASP A 250 -15.46 7.95 -16.00
N THR A 251 -16.23 7.48 -15.01
CA THR A 251 -16.69 6.09 -14.94
C THR A 251 -17.84 5.77 -15.89
N SER A 252 -18.31 6.75 -16.70
CA SER A 252 -19.38 6.51 -17.67
C SER A 252 -18.93 5.75 -18.92
N LYS A 253 -17.61 5.64 -19.11
CA LYS A 253 -16.95 4.89 -20.19
C LYS A 253 -16.09 3.78 -19.60
N ASP A 254 -15.74 2.82 -20.44
CA ASP A 254 -14.77 1.78 -20.08
C ASP A 254 -13.45 2.44 -19.68
N LEU A 255 -13.18 2.49 -18.37
CA LEU A 255 -11.95 3.01 -17.81
C LEU A 255 -10.86 1.95 -17.95
N LYS A 256 -9.75 2.30 -18.58
CA LYS A 256 -8.56 1.46 -18.58
C LYS A 256 -7.79 1.67 -17.27
N ILE A 257 -7.30 0.59 -16.67
CA ILE A 257 -6.47 0.65 -15.47
C ILE A 257 -5.18 -0.10 -15.78
N ASP A 258 -4.05 0.60 -15.75
CA ASP A 258 -2.73 -0.01 -15.94
C ASP A 258 -1.84 0.28 -14.74
N ALA A 259 -1.06 -0.72 -14.31
CA ALA A 259 0.01 -0.51 -13.34
C ALA A 259 1.36 -0.32 -14.06
N ILE A 260 2.15 0.63 -13.58
CA ILE A 260 3.50 0.92 -14.08
C ILE A 260 4.48 -0.03 -13.38
N GLU A 261 5.33 -0.69 -14.17
CA GLU A 261 6.36 -1.61 -13.69
C GLU A 261 7.70 -0.87 -13.56
N MET A 262 8.26 -0.83 -12.35
CA MET A 262 9.56 -0.22 -12.07
C MET A 262 10.70 -1.24 -12.04
N GLY A 263 10.41 -2.55 -11.98
CA GLY A 263 11.38 -3.63 -11.81
C GLY A 263 12.53 -3.61 -12.79
N GLU A 264 12.25 -3.34 -14.06
CA GLU A 264 13.26 -3.25 -15.11
C GLU A 264 14.03 -1.92 -15.09
N LEU A 265 13.55 -0.92 -14.35
CA LEU A 265 14.10 0.44 -14.29
C LEU A 265 14.96 0.69 -13.04
N VAL A 266 14.97 -0.26 -12.10
CA VAL A 266 15.66 -0.14 -10.83
C VAL A 266 16.95 -0.95 -10.80
N GLU A 267 18.03 -0.32 -10.37
CA GLU A 267 19.28 -0.97 -10.02
C GLU A 267 19.45 -1.09 -8.51
N PHE A 268 20.02 -2.20 -8.08
CA PHE A 268 20.33 -2.45 -6.67
C PHE A 268 21.72 -1.89 -6.34
N SER A 269 21.77 -0.99 -5.38
CA SER A 269 23.02 -0.39 -4.91
C SER A 269 23.11 -0.42 -3.38
N THR A 270 24.34 -0.37 -2.88
CA THR A 270 24.61 -0.32 -1.45
C THR A 270 25.37 0.95 -1.11
N VAL A 271 24.79 1.80 -0.27
CA VAL A 271 25.45 3.00 0.24
C VAL A 271 25.71 2.80 1.73
N LYS A 272 26.99 2.78 2.14
CA LYS A 272 27.41 2.57 3.54
C LYS A 272 26.82 1.31 4.19
N GLY A 273 26.67 0.23 3.42
CA GLY A 273 26.12 -1.04 3.90
C GLY A 273 24.59 -1.12 3.92
N ILE A 274 23.89 -0.07 3.50
CA ILE A 274 22.42 -0.04 3.37
C ILE A 274 22.06 -0.25 1.90
N VAL A 275 21.14 -1.18 1.64
CA VAL A 275 20.64 -1.49 0.29
C VAL A 275 19.56 -0.50 -0.13
N TYR A 276 19.64 -0.05 -1.38
CA TYR A 276 18.71 0.85 -2.04
C TYR A 276 18.35 0.34 -3.43
N TYR A 277 17.17 0.74 -3.90
CA TYR A 277 16.79 0.69 -5.31
C TYR A 277 17.05 2.07 -5.90
N MET A 278 17.81 2.16 -6.97
CA MET A 278 18.16 3.40 -7.65
C MET A 278 17.57 3.38 -9.05
N VAL A 279 16.98 4.49 -9.47
CA VAL A 279 16.51 4.67 -10.85
C VAL A 279 17.36 5.80 -11.43
N ASP A 280 17.85 5.61 -12.65
CA ASP A 280 18.58 6.65 -13.36
C ASP A 280 17.63 7.64 -14.05
N GLU A 281 18.19 8.65 -14.69
CA GLU A 281 17.38 9.71 -15.33
C GLU A 281 16.51 9.17 -16.48
N GLU A 282 16.98 8.16 -17.22
CA GLU A 282 16.21 7.54 -18.30
C GLU A 282 15.01 6.76 -17.75
N GLY A 283 15.19 5.99 -16.66
CA GLY A 283 14.11 5.29 -15.98
C GLY A 283 13.07 6.25 -15.41
N ILE A 284 13.50 7.39 -14.84
CA ILE A 284 12.57 8.43 -14.37
C ILE A 284 11.78 9.02 -15.53
N GLU A 285 12.42 9.34 -16.65
CA GLU A 285 11.74 9.90 -17.81
C GLU A 285 10.73 8.92 -18.42
N LYS A 286 11.05 7.62 -18.41
CA LYS A 286 10.10 6.57 -18.83
C LYS A 286 8.87 6.56 -17.92
N VAL A 287 9.06 6.59 -16.59
CA VAL A 287 7.94 6.65 -15.63
C VAL A 287 7.10 7.91 -15.83
N ARG A 288 7.72 9.08 -16.02
CA ARG A 288 7.00 10.35 -16.30
C ARG A 288 6.14 10.23 -17.56
N THR A 289 6.71 9.68 -18.63
CA THR A 289 6.00 9.43 -19.89
C THR A 289 4.80 8.51 -19.69
N GLU A 290 4.97 7.42 -18.92
CA GLU A 290 3.86 6.50 -18.62
C GLU A 290 2.77 7.11 -17.74
N LEU A 291 3.13 8.03 -16.84
CA LEU A 291 2.19 8.84 -16.06
C LEU A 291 1.51 9.93 -16.90
N GLY A 292 1.90 10.11 -18.17
CA GLY A 292 1.36 11.12 -19.07
C GLY A 292 1.91 12.53 -18.83
N VAL A 293 2.88 12.69 -17.93
CA VAL A 293 3.45 13.98 -17.55
C VAL A 293 4.63 14.29 -18.48
N LYS A 294 4.59 15.44 -19.17
CA LYS A 294 5.67 15.94 -20.03
C LYS A 294 6.40 17.09 -19.34
#